data_AF-A0A7R8ZU71-F1
#
_entry.id   AF-A0A7R8ZU71-F1
#
_cell.length_a   1.000
_cell.length_b   1.000
_cell.length_c   1.000
_cell.angle_alpha   90.00
_cell.angle_beta   90.00
_cell.angle_gamma   90.00
#
_symmetry.space_group_name_H-M   'P 1'
#
loop_
_entity.id
_entity.type
_entity.pdbx_description
1 polymer ?
#
loop_
_entity_poly.entity_id
_entity_poly.type
_entity_poly.pdbx_seq_one_letter_code
_entity_poly.pdbx_strand_id
1 'polypeptide(L)'
;VGPGLVSVPSHELCSSIRSPCSSLPPSIFTWPRYTSCYVDQQPRFPSLCENEATRLEFPSDDSLEPRCPPLTVPTNDSAKYIEETPGCGLQCDPPFWEHNEMAAASHLIHVLASVSLALNLVAVASFLINWQSSRRYPALIVFYLNICWAC
;
A
#
# COMPACT_ATOMS: atom_id res chain seq x y z
N VAL A 1 -7.94 45.23 -14.13
CA VAL A 1 -9.18 44.54 -14.58
C VAL A 1 -10.31 45.56 -14.54
N GLY A 2 -10.96 45.85 -15.67
CA GLY A 2 -12.11 46.77 -15.72
C GLY A 2 -13.40 46.08 -15.24
N PRO A 3 -14.46 46.83 -14.89
CA PRO A 3 -15.73 46.26 -14.41
C PRO A 3 -16.35 45.40 -15.53
N GLY A 4 -16.39 44.08 -15.30
CA GLY A 4 -16.97 43.10 -16.23
C GLY A 4 -15.99 42.12 -16.89
N LEU A 5 -14.68 42.21 -16.63
CA LEU A 5 -13.73 41.19 -17.09
C LEU A 5 -13.49 40.13 -16.01
N VAL A 6 -13.56 38.85 -16.39
CA VAL A 6 -13.25 37.69 -15.55
C VAL A 6 -11.86 37.15 -15.91
N SER A 7 -11.05 36.92 -14.89
CA SER A 7 -9.73 36.29 -15.01
C SER A 7 -9.90 34.80 -15.31
N VAL A 8 -9.23 34.29 -16.35
CA VAL A 8 -9.28 32.88 -16.75
C VAL A 8 -7.92 32.22 -16.52
N PRO A 9 -7.88 30.94 -16.11
CA PRO A 9 -6.63 30.23 -15.92
C PRO A 9 -5.94 29.96 -17.26
N SER A 10 -4.63 29.80 -17.21
CA SER A 10 -3.79 29.43 -18.35
C SER A 10 -3.93 27.95 -18.71
N HIS A 11 -3.59 27.63 -19.96
CA HIS A 11 -3.56 26.26 -20.45
C HIS A 11 -2.58 25.35 -19.66
N GLU A 12 -1.41 25.88 -19.29
CA GLU A 12 -0.39 25.12 -18.55
C GLU A 12 -0.91 24.68 -17.17
N LEU A 13 -1.64 25.55 -16.48
CA LEU A 13 -2.26 25.22 -15.19
C LEU A 13 -3.29 24.09 -15.35
N CYS A 14 -4.09 24.13 -16.42
CA CYS A 14 -5.08 23.08 -16.71
C CYS A 14 -4.40 21.72 -17.00
N SER A 15 -3.33 21.72 -17.79
CA SER A 15 -2.56 20.52 -18.14
C SER A 15 -1.86 19.92 -16.93
N SER A 16 -1.29 20.75 -16.05
CA SER A 16 -0.56 20.31 -14.85
C SER A 16 -1.45 19.56 -13.86
N ILE A 17 -2.74 19.88 -13.78
CA ILE A 17 -3.71 19.19 -12.90
C ILE A 17 -4.14 17.85 -13.53
N ARG A 18 -4.05 17.72 -14.85
CA ARG A 18 -4.52 16.53 -15.57
C ARG A 18 -3.72 15.29 -15.22
N SER A 19 -2.39 15.41 -15.11
CA SER A 19 -1.51 14.28 -14.79
C SER A 19 -1.78 13.67 -13.41
N PRO A 20 -1.74 14.42 -12.29
CA PRO A 20 -1.96 13.85 -10.95
C PRO A 20 -3.42 13.43 -10.70
N CYS A 21 -4.40 14.07 -11.35
CA CYS A 21 -5.82 13.76 -11.15
C CYS A 21 -6.41 12.83 -12.24
N SER A 22 -5.57 12.21 -13.07
CA SER A 22 -6.01 11.23 -14.08
C SER A 22 -6.26 9.84 -13.50
N SER A 23 -5.73 9.55 -12.31
CA SER A 23 -5.87 8.26 -11.63
C SER A 23 -7.23 8.08 -10.96
N LEU A 24 -8.08 9.11 -10.94
CA LEU A 24 -9.44 8.95 -10.44
C LEU A 24 -10.22 8.12 -11.46
N PRO A 25 -10.85 7.02 -11.05
CA PRO A 25 -11.58 6.19 -11.97
C PRO A 25 -12.77 6.96 -12.53
N PRO A 26 -13.15 6.72 -13.79
CA PRO A 26 -14.28 7.42 -14.44
C PRO A 26 -15.61 7.18 -13.72
N SER A 27 -15.71 6.14 -12.89
CA SER A 27 -16.85 5.85 -12.02
C SER A 27 -17.00 6.83 -10.86
N ILE A 28 -15.90 7.42 -10.36
CA ILE A 28 -15.88 8.33 -9.20
C ILE A 28 -15.91 9.78 -9.67
N PHE A 29 -15.15 10.12 -10.71
CA PHE A 29 -15.08 11.49 -11.19
C PHE A 29 -14.89 11.57 -12.70
N THR A 30 -15.87 12.18 -13.37
CA THR A 30 -15.74 12.57 -14.78
C THR A 30 -15.60 14.08 -14.85
N TRP A 31 -14.56 14.55 -15.55
CA TRP A 31 -14.31 15.97 -15.73
C TRP A 31 -15.47 16.65 -16.48
N PRO A 32 -16.10 17.66 -15.88
CA PRO A 32 -17.15 18.41 -16.55
C PRO A 32 -16.66 19.10 -17.83
N ARG A 33 -17.59 19.35 -18.76
CA ARG A 33 -17.28 20.01 -20.02
C ARG A 33 -16.67 21.40 -19.89
N TYR A 34 -16.75 22.08 -18.75
CA TYR A 34 -16.21 23.42 -18.53
C TYR A 34 -14.78 23.42 -17.95
N THR A 35 -14.32 22.31 -17.37
CA THR A 35 -12.95 22.12 -16.87
C THR A 35 -12.05 21.38 -17.85
N SER A 36 -12.57 20.99 -19.02
CA SER A 36 -11.74 20.43 -20.08
C SER A 36 -10.76 21.48 -20.62
N CYS A 37 -9.49 21.11 -20.72
CA CYS A 37 -8.46 21.99 -21.32
C CYS A 37 -8.70 22.19 -22.82
N TYR A 38 -9.34 21.21 -23.47
CA TYR A 38 -9.69 21.23 -24.88
C TYR A 38 -11.21 21.12 -25.10
N VAL A 39 -11.70 21.79 -26.14
CA VAL A 39 -13.07 21.66 -26.67
C VAL A 39 -12.94 21.62 -28.19
N ASP A 40 -13.48 20.60 -28.85
CA ASP A 40 -13.41 20.46 -30.32
C ASP A 40 -11.99 20.64 -30.89
N GLN A 41 -11.01 20.06 -30.19
CA GLN A 41 -9.57 20.14 -30.47
C GLN A 41 -8.93 21.54 -30.40
N GLN A 42 -9.61 22.54 -29.85
CA GLN A 42 -9.04 23.86 -29.57
C GLN A 42 -8.78 24.04 -28.07
N PRO A 43 -7.67 24.72 -27.69
CA PRO A 43 -7.41 25.04 -26.29
C PRO A 43 -8.46 26.03 -25.79
N ARG A 44 -9.21 25.67 -24.74
CA ARG A 44 -10.18 26.58 -24.14
C ARG A 44 -9.48 27.72 -23.39
N PHE A 45 -8.35 27.40 -22.78
CA PHE A 45 -7.60 28.32 -21.94
C PHE A 45 -6.45 28.94 -22.74
N PRO A 46 -6.20 30.25 -22.62
CA PRO A 46 -5.10 30.91 -23.30
C PRO A 46 -3.75 30.42 -22.75
N SER A 47 -2.74 30.35 -23.62
CA SER A 47 -1.35 30.09 -23.21
C SER A 47 -0.67 31.37 -22.74
N LEU A 48 0.35 31.24 -21.88
CA LEU A 48 1.22 32.34 -21.42
C LEU A 48 0.50 33.47 -20.63
N CYS A 49 -0.66 33.19 -20.03
CA CYS A 49 -1.33 34.12 -19.12
C CYS A 49 -0.85 33.97 -17.67
N GLU A 50 -0.76 35.08 -16.95
CA GLU A 50 -0.47 35.07 -15.51
C GLU A 50 -1.69 34.55 -14.74
N ASN A 51 -1.49 33.50 -13.95
CA ASN A 51 -2.55 32.93 -13.12
C ASN A 51 -2.57 33.65 -11.78
N GLU A 52 -3.66 34.33 -11.47
CA GLU A 52 -3.86 34.91 -10.13
C GLU A 52 -3.85 33.83 -9.04
N ALA A 53 -4.25 32.60 -9.37
CA ALA A 53 -4.23 31.45 -8.47
C ALA A 53 -2.82 30.98 -8.08
N THR A 54 -1.77 31.27 -8.86
CA THR A 54 -0.39 30.89 -8.51
C THR A 54 0.18 31.78 -7.40
N ARG A 55 -0.43 32.95 -7.16
CA ARG A 55 -0.08 33.83 -6.03
C ARG A 55 -0.78 33.42 -4.73
N LEU A 56 -1.73 32.49 -4.80
CA LEU A 56 -2.36 31.90 -3.64
C LEU A 56 -1.48 30.75 -3.16
N GLU A 57 -0.85 30.93 -2.01
CA GLU A 57 -0.25 29.81 -1.29
C GLU A 57 -1.40 29.01 -0.70
N PHE A 58 -1.58 27.78 -1.17
CA PHE A 58 -2.43 26.83 -0.49
C PHE A 58 -1.59 26.30 0.68
N PRO A 59 -1.86 26.71 1.94
CA PRO A 59 -1.18 26.08 3.05
C PRO A 59 -1.50 24.59 2.96
N SER A 60 -0.47 23.77 2.85
CA SER A 60 -0.53 22.35 3.17
C SER A 60 -0.73 22.27 4.68
N ASP A 61 -1.91 22.67 5.15
CA ASP A 61 -2.25 22.58 6.54
C ASP A 61 -2.17 21.09 6.91
N ASP A 62 -1.43 20.76 7.97
CA ASP A 62 -1.38 19.42 8.57
C ASP A 62 -2.79 18.91 8.92
N SER A 63 -3.79 19.80 9.00
CA SER A 63 -5.23 19.48 9.12
C SER A 63 -5.84 18.82 7.88
N LEU A 64 -5.16 18.91 6.73
CA LEU A 64 -5.53 18.28 5.47
C LEU A 64 -4.52 17.20 5.10
N GLU A 65 -4.09 16.41 6.08
CA GLU A 65 -3.53 15.08 5.84
C GLU A 65 -4.35 14.44 4.71
N PRO A 66 -3.73 14.01 3.59
CA PRO A 66 -4.47 13.42 2.48
C PRO A 66 -5.31 12.32 3.09
N ARG A 67 -6.63 12.54 3.16
CA ARG A 67 -7.56 11.63 3.82
C ARG A 67 -7.63 10.41 2.92
N CYS A 68 -6.67 9.53 3.11
CA CYS A 68 -6.62 8.24 2.49
C CYS A 68 -7.94 7.55 2.85
N PRO A 69 -8.61 6.89 1.89
CA PRO A 69 -9.80 6.11 2.17
C PRO A 69 -9.58 5.15 3.35
N PRO A 70 -10.65 4.75 4.07
CA PRO A 70 -10.52 3.77 5.13
C PRO A 70 -9.73 2.53 4.65
N LEU A 71 -8.85 2.01 5.51
CA LEU A 71 -7.91 0.89 5.25
C LEU A 71 -6.67 1.24 4.41
N THR A 72 -6.47 2.52 4.09
CA THR A 72 -5.31 2.97 3.33
C THR A 72 -4.52 4.02 4.11
N VAL A 73 -3.20 4.01 3.93
CA VAL A 73 -2.26 4.87 4.65
C VAL A 73 -1.44 5.70 3.66
N PRO A 74 -1.09 6.96 4.00
CA PRO A 74 -0.28 7.78 3.14
C PRO A 74 1.10 7.14 2.95
N THR A 75 1.56 7.06 1.70
CA THR A 75 2.86 6.49 1.36
C THR A 75 3.54 7.30 0.27
N ASN A 76 4.86 7.43 0.36
CA ASN A 76 5.67 8.09 -0.68
C ASN A 76 6.24 7.07 -1.69
N ASP A 77 5.93 5.79 -1.53
CA ASP A 77 6.40 4.71 -2.39
C ASP A 77 5.39 4.44 -3.51
N SER A 78 5.73 4.86 -4.73
CA SER A 78 4.86 4.71 -5.90
C SER A 78 4.57 3.26 -6.27
N ALA A 79 5.39 2.29 -5.85
CA ALA A 79 5.12 0.88 -6.09
C ALA A 79 4.00 0.32 -5.21
N LYS A 80 3.61 1.04 -4.14
CA LYS A 80 2.57 0.64 -3.19
C LYS A 80 1.26 1.41 -3.36
N TYR A 81 1.17 2.26 -4.38
CA TYR A 81 -0.03 3.03 -4.65
C TYR A 81 -1.16 2.13 -5.10
N ILE A 82 -2.36 2.42 -4.60
CA ILE A 82 -3.59 1.80 -5.09
C ILE A 82 -4.00 2.55 -6.36
N GLU A 83 -4.47 1.81 -7.37
CA GLU A 83 -4.77 2.35 -8.71
C GLU A 83 -5.65 3.62 -8.66
N GLU A 84 -6.58 3.67 -7.71
CA GLU A 84 -7.59 4.72 -7.59
C GLU A 84 -7.15 5.91 -6.72
N THR A 85 -6.04 5.80 -5.98
CA THR A 85 -5.59 6.80 -4.99
C THR A 85 -4.07 6.96 -4.95
N PRO A 86 -3.48 7.80 -5.83
CA PRO A 86 -2.05 8.08 -5.80
C PRO A 86 -1.66 8.76 -4.47
N GLY A 87 -0.57 8.30 -3.87
CA GLY A 87 -0.12 8.77 -2.56
C GLY A 87 -0.69 7.99 -1.36
N CYS A 88 -1.62 7.04 -1.58
CA CYS A 88 -2.13 6.14 -0.54
C CYS A 88 -1.82 4.68 -0.90
N GLY A 89 -1.41 3.89 0.09
CA GLY A 89 -1.19 2.46 -0.03
C GLY A 89 -2.07 1.67 0.93
N LEU A 90 -2.17 0.35 0.72
CA LEU A 90 -2.91 -0.52 1.64
C LEU A 90 -2.23 -0.57 3.01
N GLN A 91 -3.04 -0.62 4.07
CA GLN A 91 -2.54 -0.91 5.41
C GLN A 91 -1.98 -2.34 5.47
N CYS A 92 -0.94 -2.57 6.29
CA CYS A 92 -0.35 -3.90 6.48
C CYS A 92 -1.28 -4.86 7.22
N ASP A 93 -2.06 -4.35 8.17
CA ASP A 93 -3.01 -5.15 8.94
C ASP A 93 -4.21 -5.53 8.06
N PRO A 94 -4.52 -6.83 7.93
CA PRO A 94 -5.68 -7.25 7.17
C PRO A 94 -6.97 -6.65 7.76
N PRO A 95 -7.83 -6.05 6.93
CA PRO A 95 -8.97 -5.24 7.38
C PRO A 95 -10.13 -6.06 7.94
N PHE A 96 -10.11 -7.37 7.74
CA PHE A 96 -11.19 -8.29 8.09
C PHE A 96 -10.99 -8.96 9.45
N TRP A 97 -9.83 -8.78 10.09
CA TRP A 97 -9.52 -9.37 11.39
C TRP A 97 -9.43 -8.28 12.45
N GLU A 98 -10.08 -8.53 13.58
CA GLU A 98 -9.93 -7.67 14.74
C GLU A 98 -8.53 -7.93 15.37
N HIS A 99 -7.90 -6.91 15.96
CA HIS A 99 -6.51 -7.01 16.42
C HIS A 99 -6.27 -8.10 17.48
N ASN A 100 -7.32 -8.41 18.25
CA ASN A 100 -7.36 -9.51 19.22
C ASN A 100 -7.27 -10.89 18.55
N GLU A 101 -7.89 -11.09 17.39
CA GLU A 101 -7.95 -12.36 16.67
C GLU A 101 -6.58 -12.73 16.08
N MET A 102 -5.88 -11.77 15.49
CA MET A 102 -4.53 -12.00 14.97
C MET A 102 -3.53 -12.28 16.09
N ALA A 103 -3.64 -11.58 17.23
CA ALA A 103 -2.81 -11.85 18.40
C ALA A 103 -3.05 -13.25 18.96
N ALA A 104 -4.31 -13.70 19.03
CA ALA A 104 -4.65 -15.04 19.46
C ALA A 104 -4.09 -16.11 18.50
N ALA A 105 -4.21 -15.91 17.19
CA ALA A 105 -3.66 -16.82 16.18
C ALA A 105 -2.13 -16.90 16.27
N SER A 106 -1.43 -15.76 16.35
CA SER A 106 0.02 -15.72 16.52
C SER A 106 0.46 -16.41 17.81
N HIS A 107 -0.25 -16.19 18.92
CA HIS A 107 0.05 -16.86 20.18
C HIS A 107 -0.09 -18.38 20.07
N LEU A 108 -1.17 -18.87 19.44
CA LEU A 108 -1.36 -20.30 19.19
C LEU A 108 -0.24 -20.89 18.32
N ILE A 109 0.14 -20.20 17.24
CA ILE A 109 1.24 -20.61 16.36
C ILE A 109 2.56 -20.66 17.13
N HIS A 110 2.87 -19.65 17.94
CA HIS A 110 4.10 -19.62 18.75
C HIS A 110 4.15 -20.76 19.78
N VAL A 111 3.03 -21.07 20.44
CA VAL A 111 2.96 -22.20 21.39
C VAL A 111 3.13 -23.53 20.66
N LEU A 112 2.43 -23.74 19.55
CA LEU A 112 2.55 -24.99 18.79
C LEU A 112 3.94 -25.16 18.17
N ALA A 113 4.52 -24.09 17.63
CA ALA A 113 5.86 -24.10 17.06
C ALA A 113 6.92 -24.38 18.14
N SER A 114 6.83 -23.74 19.31
CA SER A 114 7.78 -23.98 20.41
C SER A 114 7.69 -25.39 20.97
N VAL A 115 6.48 -25.93 21.15
CA VAL A 115 6.28 -27.33 21.58
C VAL A 115 6.79 -28.30 20.52
N SER A 116 6.46 -28.08 19.24
CA SER A 116 6.95 -28.90 18.13
C SER A 116 8.48 -28.89 18.07
N LEU A 117 9.10 -27.71 18.14
CA LEU A 117 10.56 -27.56 18.14
C LEU A 117 11.20 -28.31 19.31
N ALA A 118 10.66 -28.16 20.53
CA ALA A 118 11.18 -28.84 21.71
C ALA A 118 11.12 -30.37 21.55
N LEU A 119 10.01 -30.91 21.06
CA LEU A 119 9.84 -32.35 20.83
C LEU A 119 10.78 -32.89 19.74
N ASN A 120 10.92 -32.16 18.62
CA ASN A 120 11.85 -32.54 17.55
C ASN A 120 13.31 -32.49 18.03
N LEU A 121 13.70 -31.48 18.81
CA LEU A 121 15.05 -31.39 19.38
C LEU A 121 15.35 -32.55 20.33
N VAL A 122 14.39 -32.94 21.17
CA VAL A 122 14.53 -34.12 22.05
C VAL A 122 14.68 -35.40 21.23
N ALA A 123 13.92 -35.55 20.14
CA ALA A 123 14.03 -36.69 19.24
C ALA A 123 15.42 -36.74 18.58
N VAL A 124 15.88 -35.61 18.00
CA VAL A 124 17.22 -35.48 17.39
C VAL A 124 18.31 -35.81 18.41
N ALA A 125 18.24 -35.26 19.63
CA ALA A 125 19.21 -35.55 20.69
C ALA A 125 19.24 -37.04 21.07
N SER A 126 18.07 -37.68 21.16
CA SER A 126 17.96 -39.12 21.45
C SER A 126 18.60 -39.97 20.35
N PHE A 127 18.39 -39.61 19.08
CA PHE A 127 19.03 -40.27 17.95
C PHE A 127 20.55 -40.10 17.93
N LEU A 128 21.06 -38.92 18.35
CA LEU A 128 22.50 -38.65 18.46
C LEU A 128 23.14 -39.45 19.60
N ILE A 129 22.48 -39.59 20.75
CA ILE A 129 22.98 -40.41 21.87
C ILE A 129 23.15 -41.87 21.43
N ASN A 130 22.19 -42.40 20.67
CA ASN A 130 22.24 -43.77 20.17
C ASN A 130 22.70 -43.89 18.70
N TRP A 131 23.55 -42.96 18.24
CA TRP A 131 23.88 -42.81 16.82
C TRP A 131 24.39 -44.08 16.16
N GLN A 132 25.23 -44.85 16.86
CA GLN A 132 25.83 -46.07 16.32
C GLN A 132 24.81 -47.18 16.02
N SER A 133 23.69 -47.21 16.75
CA SER A 133 22.58 -48.12 16.50
C SER A 133 21.57 -47.54 15.50
N SER A 134 21.32 -46.22 15.61
CA SER A 134 20.31 -45.48 14.86
C SER A 134 20.69 -45.13 13.41
N ARG A 135 21.96 -45.28 13.02
CA ARG A 135 22.43 -45.05 11.64
C ARG A 135 22.02 -46.14 10.64
N ARG A 136 21.08 -47.02 11.01
CA ARG A 136 20.52 -48.07 10.13
C ARG A 136 19.20 -47.58 9.55
N TYR A 137 18.94 -47.94 8.30
CA TYR A 137 17.63 -47.76 7.70
C TYR A 137 16.62 -48.65 8.45
N PRO A 138 15.40 -48.19 8.81
CA PRO A 138 14.70 -46.95 8.42
C PRO A 138 14.83 -45.76 9.38
N ALA A 139 15.52 -45.91 10.52
CA ALA A 139 15.61 -44.89 11.58
C ALA A 139 16.25 -43.56 11.10
N LEU A 140 17.17 -43.65 10.14
CA LEU A 140 17.78 -42.49 9.49
C LEU A 140 16.77 -41.52 8.84
N ILE A 141 15.67 -42.03 8.25
CA ILE A 141 14.67 -41.16 7.62
C ILE A 141 13.97 -40.31 8.67
N VAL A 142 13.59 -40.94 9.78
CA VAL A 142 12.91 -40.27 10.90
C VAL A 142 13.82 -39.17 11.48
N PHE A 143 15.12 -39.44 11.60
CA PHE A 143 16.09 -38.43 12.03
C PHE A 143 16.11 -37.19 11.11
N TYR A 144 16.19 -37.37 9.79
CA TYR A 144 16.17 -36.24 8.85
C TYR A 144 14.85 -35.47 8.85
N LEU A 145 13.71 -36.15 9.00
CA LEU A 145 12.40 -35.47 9.11
C LEU A 145 12.34 -34.56 10.35
N ASN A 146 12.83 -35.03 11.50
CA ASN A 146 12.85 -34.23 12.72
C ASN A 146 13.79 -33.03 12.61
N ILE A 147 14.91 -33.16 11.87
CA ILE A 147 15.79 -32.01 11.57
C ILE A 147 15.07 -31.00 10.69
N CYS A 148 14.42 -31.43 9.61
CA CYS A 148 13.69 -30.53 8.72
C CYS A 148 12.52 -29.80 9.41
N TRP A 149 11.94 -30.39 10.45
CA TRP A 149 10.88 -29.75 11.25
C TRP A 149 11.42 -28.85 12.37
N ALA A 150 12.70 -28.98 12.72
CA ALA A 150 13.35 -28.15 13.72
C ALA A 150 14.10 -26.94 13.12
N CYS A 151 14.49 -26.99 11.84
CA CYS A 151 15.09 -25.89 11.08
C CYS A 151 14.05 -25.02 10.39
#